data_AF-A0A9P7WVQ4-F1
#
_entry.id   AF-A0A9P7WVQ4-F1
#
_cell.length_a   1.000
_cell.length_b   1.000
_cell.length_c   1.000
_cell.angle_alpha   90.00
_cell.angle_beta   90.00
_cell.angle_gamma   90.00
#
_symmetry.space_group_name_H-M   'P 1'
#
loop_
_entity.id
_entity.type
_entity.pdbx_description
1 polymer ?
#
loop_
_entity_poly.entity_id
_entity_poly.type
_entity_poly.pdbx_seq_one_letter_code
_entity_poly.pdbx_strand_id
1 'polypeptide(L)'
;MTDTPDTSPSPLKRKGVFEDGGNKRPKNIDDLLSAMERLEKHLELLEQIPNFNTSSFPVIQGVMADIRSENYNDLQPKILSRSFEKPEWSENLGSSDIKRYDITIRMVNSRLSDVLKLFTPIFEARLTHPPPSEYARASVWKEWQTKEQAILCLRPPRQLGLPLSVLHDVFRKFQLQVDDPLSQTNKGASFLEAAYSLCNAMGFNFRDVNQRSQAFEQSVQPILKCWSPEYPVSASAELYGDQAYTWPRQEGVLTVIREGKTELGEGHDAYMKASRAYQVYVTSLREKKSPLLDHGAPTFLLAIQGPMFLLSGGFYDGKSIIVEPLAHPCMMLYDHSGRRQDDLARQLFALRNGITTIVSLGSKEQLTSLFAPAIPRIYQSFIDFSGEEQRLTFVAPLDGTLMFLAKTTKTPEVLVKLVRGEYGETVHRVLADCGLAPTLHATMRIEGALTAIVMEYLQPLSTGGSSRWSTLYNLEKYEDMEPYKEII
;
A
#
# COMPACT_ATOMS: atom_id res chain seq x y z
N MET A 1 -35.85 -1.26 40.80
CA MET A 1 -35.12 0.02 40.94
C MET A 1 -33.65 -0.30 40.85
N THR A 2 -33.11 -0.27 39.63
CA THR A 2 -31.70 -0.57 39.35
C THR A 2 -31.28 0.39 38.25
N ASP A 3 -30.66 1.48 38.66
CA ASP A 3 -30.04 2.47 37.78
C ASP A 3 -28.83 1.82 37.09
N THR A 4 -28.96 1.57 35.80
CA THR A 4 -27.83 1.29 34.91
C THR A 4 -27.26 2.61 34.42
N PRO A 5 -25.95 2.88 34.60
CA PRO A 5 -25.36 4.13 34.11
C PRO A 5 -25.25 4.10 32.58
N ASP A 6 -25.78 5.14 31.98
CA ASP A 6 -25.66 5.49 30.56
C ASP A 6 -24.18 5.80 30.25
N THR A 7 -23.46 4.83 29.69
CA THR A 7 -22.12 5.02 29.13
C THR A 7 -22.23 5.33 27.64
N SER A 8 -22.78 6.49 27.33
CA SER A 8 -22.60 7.13 26.04
C SER A 8 -21.15 7.65 25.95
N PRO A 9 -20.36 7.28 24.92
CA PRO A 9 -19.00 7.78 24.78
C PRO A 9 -19.04 9.29 24.54
N SER A 10 -18.44 10.04 25.47
CA SER A 10 -18.22 11.48 25.33
C SER A 10 -17.45 11.75 24.03
N PRO A 11 -17.80 12.82 23.27
CA PRO A 11 -17.11 13.15 22.05
C PRO A 11 -15.63 13.41 22.35
N LEU A 12 -14.76 12.63 21.70
CA LEU A 12 -13.32 12.83 21.68
C LEU A 12 -13.01 14.29 21.36
N LYS A 13 -12.43 15.00 22.33
CA LYS A 13 -11.87 16.33 22.14
C LYS A 13 -10.83 16.25 21.02
N ARG A 14 -11.14 16.86 19.88
CA ARG A 14 -10.20 17.10 18.78
C ARG A 14 -8.96 17.81 19.33
N LYS A 15 -7.81 17.13 19.38
CA LYS A 15 -6.50 17.77 19.50
C LYS A 15 -5.99 18.03 18.09
N GLY A 16 -5.72 19.30 17.79
CA GLY A 16 -5.33 19.77 16.47
C GLY A 16 -4.06 19.09 15.96
N VAL A 17 -4.13 18.60 14.72
CA VAL A 17 -3.00 18.11 13.93
C VAL A 17 -2.40 19.22 13.06
N PHE A 18 -3.01 20.40 13.04
CA PHE A 18 -2.31 21.63 12.76
C PHE A 18 -2.10 22.32 14.10
N GLU A 19 -0.89 22.22 14.64
CA GLU A 19 -0.41 23.34 15.47
C GLU A 19 -0.69 24.61 14.67
N ASP A 20 -1.20 25.60 15.37
CA ASP A 20 -1.37 26.98 14.94
C ASP A 20 0.00 27.47 14.41
N GLY A 21 0.33 27.08 13.18
CA GLY A 21 1.20 27.84 12.31
C GLY A 21 0.43 29.13 12.17
N GLY A 22 0.67 30.02 13.15
CA GLY A 22 -0.24 31.10 13.47
C GLY A 22 -0.63 31.80 12.21
N ASN A 23 -1.81 32.43 12.23
CA ASN A 23 -2.15 33.52 11.30
C ASN A 23 -1.10 34.65 11.39
N LYS A 24 0.18 34.35 11.10
CA LYS A 24 1.23 35.27 10.79
C LYS A 24 0.88 35.71 9.39
N ARG A 25 0.21 36.85 9.35
CA ARG A 25 0.10 37.66 8.13
C ARG A 25 1.46 37.60 7.42
N PRO A 26 1.50 37.40 6.09
CA PRO A 26 2.70 37.57 5.31
C PRO A 26 3.40 38.85 5.77
N LYS A 27 4.61 38.72 6.29
CA LYS A 27 5.32 39.89 6.84
C LYS A 27 6.04 40.66 5.74
N ASN A 28 6.24 40.02 4.60
CA ASN A 28 6.90 40.55 3.43
C ASN A 28 6.26 39.98 2.14
N ILE A 29 6.77 40.44 1.00
CA ILE A 29 6.30 40.04 -0.33
C ILE A 29 6.62 38.57 -0.65
N ASP A 30 7.68 38.01 -0.07
CA ASP A 30 8.10 36.61 -0.31
C ASP A 30 7.12 35.61 0.31
N ASP A 31 6.61 35.91 1.51
CA ASP A 31 5.56 35.12 2.17
C ASP A 31 4.26 35.09 1.32
N LEU A 32 3.94 36.22 0.67
CA LEU A 32 2.76 36.37 -0.19
C LEU A 32 2.93 35.57 -1.49
N LEU A 33 4.08 35.70 -2.15
CA LEU A 33 4.39 34.94 -3.37
C LEU A 33 4.39 33.43 -3.09
N SER A 34 4.96 32.98 -1.97
CA SER A 34 4.89 31.59 -1.53
C SER A 34 3.45 31.12 -1.25
N ALA A 35 2.58 31.99 -0.73
CA ALA A 35 1.16 31.67 -0.53
C ALA A 35 0.40 31.59 -1.86
N MET A 36 0.72 32.46 -2.82
CA MET A 36 0.15 32.47 -4.17
C MET A 36 0.58 31.27 -4.99
N GLU A 37 1.87 30.91 -5.00
CA GLU A 37 2.38 29.68 -5.63
C GLU A 37 1.72 28.43 -5.04
N ARG A 38 1.52 28.41 -3.71
CA ARG A 38 0.76 27.33 -3.07
C ARG A 38 -0.68 27.32 -3.57
N LEU A 39 -1.35 28.46 -3.65
CA LEU A 39 -2.74 28.53 -4.13
C LEU A 39 -2.85 28.08 -5.60
N GLU A 40 -1.95 28.55 -6.45
CA GLU A 40 -1.89 28.20 -7.88
C GLU A 40 -1.68 26.70 -8.06
N LYS A 41 -0.72 26.10 -7.34
CA LYS A 41 -0.51 24.65 -7.33
C LYS A 41 -1.75 23.87 -6.83
N HIS A 42 -2.46 24.37 -5.82
CA HIS A 42 -3.71 23.75 -5.37
C HIS A 42 -4.83 23.88 -6.42
N LEU A 43 -4.87 24.98 -7.17
CA LEU A 43 -5.84 25.20 -8.25
C LEU A 43 -5.54 24.33 -9.47
N GLU A 44 -4.28 24.17 -9.87
CA GLU A 44 -3.86 23.22 -10.92
C GLU A 44 -4.29 21.80 -10.57
N LEU A 45 -4.13 21.40 -9.30
CA LEU A 45 -4.62 20.11 -8.81
C LEU A 45 -6.16 20.00 -8.86
N LEU A 46 -6.89 21.11 -8.72
CA LEU A 46 -8.36 21.13 -8.86
C LEU A 46 -8.80 21.07 -10.32
N GLU A 47 -8.09 21.69 -11.25
CA GLU A 47 -8.40 21.66 -12.69
C GLU A 47 -8.12 20.30 -13.33
N GLN A 48 -7.23 19.49 -12.73
CA GLN A 48 -7.00 18.10 -13.14
C GLN A 48 -8.17 17.14 -12.79
N ILE A 49 -9.21 17.64 -12.11
CA ILE A 49 -10.35 16.83 -11.66
C ILE A 49 -11.42 16.78 -12.75
N PRO A 50 -11.78 15.59 -13.26
CA PRO A 50 -12.84 15.46 -14.27
C PRO A 50 -14.16 16.04 -13.77
N ASN A 51 -14.77 16.92 -14.57
CA ASN A 51 -16.02 17.66 -14.28
C ASN A 51 -15.92 18.72 -13.17
N PHE A 52 -14.72 19.07 -12.69
CA PHE A 52 -14.56 20.24 -11.82
C PHE A 52 -14.64 21.51 -12.67
N ASN A 53 -15.76 22.22 -12.56
CA ASN A 53 -15.96 23.47 -13.26
C ASN A 53 -15.62 24.66 -12.34
N THR A 54 -14.48 25.28 -12.58
CA THR A 54 -14.06 26.51 -11.87
C THR A 54 -15.06 27.66 -12.07
N SER A 55 -15.90 27.62 -13.12
CA SER A 55 -16.98 28.59 -13.34
C SER A 55 -18.16 28.45 -12.38
N SER A 56 -18.24 27.37 -11.60
CA SER A 56 -19.23 27.21 -10.54
C SER A 56 -18.85 27.95 -9.24
N PHE A 57 -17.68 28.60 -9.20
CA PHE A 57 -17.18 29.32 -8.03
C PHE A 57 -16.81 30.77 -8.38
N PRO A 58 -17.81 31.68 -8.45
CA PRO A 58 -17.63 33.08 -8.88
C PRO A 58 -16.62 33.86 -8.04
N VAL A 59 -16.47 33.50 -6.76
CA VAL A 59 -15.48 34.11 -5.85
C VAL A 59 -14.05 33.79 -6.28
N ILE A 60 -13.80 32.58 -6.78
CA ILE A 60 -12.47 32.15 -7.26
C ILE A 60 -12.18 32.83 -8.59
N GLN A 61 -13.16 32.88 -9.49
CA GLN A 61 -13.00 33.61 -10.74
C GLN A 61 -12.78 35.11 -10.50
N GLY A 62 -13.44 35.71 -9.51
CA GLY A 62 -13.21 37.09 -9.11
C GLY A 62 -11.80 37.31 -8.57
N VAL A 63 -11.34 36.49 -7.61
CA VAL A 63 -9.97 36.59 -7.07
C VAL A 63 -8.91 36.34 -8.15
N MET A 64 -9.14 35.37 -9.05
CA MET A 64 -8.23 35.08 -10.16
C MET A 64 -8.24 36.15 -11.23
N ALA A 65 -9.40 36.74 -11.53
CA ALA A 65 -9.50 37.88 -12.43
C ALA A 65 -8.81 39.10 -11.82
N ASP A 66 -8.96 39.36 -10.52
CA ASP A 66 -8.28 40.44 -9.82
C ASP A 66 -6.75 40.24 -9.84
N ILE A 67 -6.26 39.02 -9.57
CA ILE A 67 -4.84 38.66 -9.64
C ILE A 67 -4.28 38.76 -11.07
N ARG A 68 -5.04 38.33 -12.08
CA ARG A 68 -4.61 38.33 -13.49
C ARG A 68 -4.79 39.69 -14.18
N SER A 69 -5.72 40.52 -13.72
CA SER A 69 -6.04 41.82 -14.32
C SER A 69 -5.15 42.95 -13.81
N GLU A 70 -4.60 42.85 -12.59
CA GLU A 70 -3.62 43.81 -12.09
C GLU A 70 -2.18 43.36 -12.42
N ASN A 71 -1.66 43.74 -13.60
CA ASN A 71 -0.22 43.82 -13.96
C ASN A 71 0.76 42.75 -13.41
N TYR A 72 0.29 41.55 -13.07
CA TYR A 72 1.11 40.52 -12.44
C TYR A 72 2.14 39.95 -13.43
N ASN A 73 1.76 39.86 -14.71
CA ASN A 73 2.64 39.48 -15.81
C ASN A 73 3.78 40.49 -16.05
N ASP A 74 3.61 41.75 -15.64
CA ASP A 74 4.67 42.78 -15.70
C ASP A 74 5.61 42.75 -14.48
N LEU A 75 5.18 42.10 -13.38
CA LEU A 75 5.89 42.01 -12.11
C LEU A 75 6.73 40.72 -12.00
N GLN A 76 6.24 39.59 -12.53
CA GLN A 76 6.91 38.29 -12.44
C GLN A 76 8.36 38.31 -13.01
N PRO A 77 8.65 38.94 -14.16
CA PRO A 77 10.03 39.02 -14.68
C PRO A 77 10.92 39.99 -13.88
N LYS A 78 10.33 40.98 -13.20
CA LYS A 78 11.06 42.01 -12.43
C LYS A 78 11.41 41.55 -11.02
N ILE A 79 10.62 40.65 -10.45
CA ILE A 79 10.82 40.04 -9.13
C ILE A 79 11.80 38.88 -9.21
N LEU A 80 11.68 38.00 -10.23
CA LEU A 80 12.54 36.81 -10.37
C LEU A 80 13.96 37.11 -10.85
N SER A 81 14.25 38.33 -11.32
CA SER A 81 15.54 38.68 -11.93
C SER A 81 16.57 39.34 -11.00
N ARG A 82 16.35 39.46 -9.68
CA ARG A 82 17.28 40.21 -8.82
C ARG A 82 17.63 39.54 -7.49
N SER A 83 18.93 39.36 -7.31
CA SER A 83 19.62 39.07 -6.07
C SER A 83 19.49 40.20 -5.04
N PHE A 84 19.23 39.77 -3.81
CA PHE A 84 19.18 40.48 -2.53
C PHE A 84 20.06 41.75 -2.38
N GLU A 85 19.52 42.91 -2.74
CA GLU A 85 19.78 44.19 -2.05
C GLU A 85 18.48 45.00 -2.00
N LYS A 86 18.30 45.77 -0.91
CA LYS A 86 17.08 46.55 -0.59
C LYS A 86 16.57 47.32 -1.82
N PRO A 87 15.27 47.29 -2.14
CA PRO A 87 14.80 47.84 -3.40
C PRO A 87 14.70 49.37 -3.37
N GLU A 88 15.45 50.05 -4.26
CA GLU A 88 15.34 51.50 -4.55
C GLU A 88 13.93 51.95 -5.00
N TRP A 89 13.05 51.02 -5.40
CA TRP A 89 11.70 51.38 -5.83
C TRP A 89 10.74 51.70 -4.68
N SER A 90 11.08 51.40 -3.42
CA SER A 90 10.25 51.86 -2.29
C SER A 90 10.27 53.37 -2.10
N GLU A 91 11.26 54.06 -2.67
CA GLU A 91 11.37 55.53 -2.61
C GLU A 91 10.60 56.23 -3.76
N ASN A 92 10.25 55.51 -4.82
CA ASN A 92 9.61 56.07 -6.02
C ASN A 92 8.14 55.67 -6.23
N LEU A 93 7.59 54.75 -5.41
CA LEU A 93 6.14 54.56 -5.35
C LEU A 93 5.54 55.68 -4.53
N GLY A 94 4.72 56.54 -5.15
CA GLY A 94 3.94 57.52 -4.43
C GLY A 94 3.15 56.85 -3.30
N SER A 95 3.01 57.50 -2.13
CA SER A 95 2.37 56.87 -0.96
C SER A 95 0.95 56.33 -1.22
N SER A 96 0.31 56.78 -2.30
CA SER A 96 -0.97 56.27 -2.81
C SER A 96 -0.88 54.82 -3.34
N ASP A 97 0.19 54.46 -4.03
CA ASP A 97 0.32 53.15 -4.66
C ASP A 97 0.69 52.09 -3.63
N ILE A 98 1.58 52.42 -2.68
CA ILE A 98 1.90 51.55 -1.52
C ILE A 98 0.62 51.27 -0.70
N LYS A 99 -0.24 52.29 -0.48
CA LYS A 99 -1.53 52.10 0.19
C LYS A 99 -2.49 51.22 -0.60
N ARG A 100 -2.53 51.35 -1.92
CA ARG A 100 -3.36 50.47 -2.79
C ARG A 100 -2.91 49.03 -2.69
N TYR A 101 -1.60 48.75 -2.79
CA TYR A 101 -1.07 47.40 -2.64
C TYR A 101 -1.33 46.79 -1.26
N ASP A 102 -1.17 47.55 -0.17
CA ASP A 102 -1.48 47.07 1.19
C ASP A 102 -2.99 46.76 1.34
N ILE A 103 -3.87 47.56 0.72
CA ILE A 103 -5.31 47.28 0.69
C ILE A 103 -5.61 45.98 -0.08
N THR A 104 -5.05 45.80 -1.28
CA THR A 104 -5.25 44.60 -2.10
C THR A 104 -4.71 43.35 -1.39
N ILE A 105 -3.51 43.41 -0.81
CA ILE A 105 -2.93 42.31 -0.03
C ILE A 105 -3.79 41.96 1.18
N ARG A 106 -4.33 42.95 1.89
CA ARG A 106 -5.25 42.71 3.02
C ARG A 106 -6.58 42.11 2.57
N MET A 107 -7.11 42.53 1.43
CA MET A 107 -8.33 41.95 0.85
C MET A 107 -8.12 40.51 0.36
N VAL A 108 -7.00 40.22 -0.30
CA VAL A 108 -6.65 38.87 -0.73
C VAL A 108 -6.44 37.99 0.49
N ASN A 109 -5.68 38.43 1.49
CA ASN A 109 -5.45 37.64 2.71
C ASN A 109 -6.74 37.42 3.54
N SER A 110 -7.64 38.40 3.61
CA SER A 110 -8.92 38.22 4.32
C SER A 110 -9.80 37.19 3.62
N ARG A 111 -9.85 37.22 2.28
CA ARG A 111 -10.60 36.24 1.48
C ARG A 111 -9.90 34.89 1.37
N LEU A 112 -8.57 34.84 1.42
CA LEU A 112 -7.79 33.61 1.38
C LEU A 112 -8.12 32.72 2.58
N SER A 113 -8.31 33.29 3.77
CA SER A 113 -8.78 32.53 4.93
C SER A 113 -10.16 31.91 4.70
N ASP A 114 -11.07 32.63 4.04
CA ASP A 114 -12.42 32.13 3.75
C ASP A 114 -12.41 31.08 2.63
N VAL A 115 -11.59 31.27 1.60
CA VAL A 115 -11.34 30.27 0.55
C VAL A 115 -10.73 29.01 1.16
N LEU A 116 -9.68 29.13 1.98
CA LEU A 116 -9.10 27.97 2.67
C LEU A 116 -10.13 27.29 3.57
N LYS A 117 -10.94 28.02 4.36
CA LYS A 117 -12.01 27.40 5.16
C LYS A 117 -13.05 26.65 4.34
N LEU A 118 -13.37 27.13 3.13
CA LEU A 118 -14.31 26.48 2.22
C LEU A 118 -13.70 25.24 1.54
N PHE A 119 -12.41 25.31 1.19
CA PHE A 119 -11.73 24.29 0.41
C PHE A 119 -11.05 23.22 1.25
N THR A 120 -10.58 23.54 2.45
CA THR A 120 -9.95 22.59 3.37
C THR A 120 -10.82 21.35 3.57
N PRO A 121 -12.13 21.45 3.84
CA PRO A 121 -12.98 20.26 3.95
C PRO A 121 -13.11 19.45 2.65
N ILE A 122 -13.02 20.10 1.48
CA ILE A 122 -13.12 19.44 0.16
C ILE A 122 -11.80 18.73 -0.17
N PHE A 123 -10.67 19.38 0.08
CA PHE A 123 -9.34 18.79 -0.05
C PHE A 123 -9.15 17.67 0.95
N GLU A 124 -9.52 17.89 2.21
CA GLU A 124 -9.54 16.86 3.24
C GLU A 124 -10.43 15.70 2.80
N ALA A 125 -11.68 15.91 2.38
CA ALA A 125 -12.54 14.81 1.95
C ALA A 125 -12.00 14.03 0.72
N ARG A 126 -11.19 14.65 -0.15
CA ARG A 126 -10.63 13.98 -1.35
C ARG A 126 -9.28 13.33 -1.11
N LEU A 127 -8.44 13.93 -0.26
CA LEU A 127 -7.10 13.47 0.07
C LEU A 127 -7.10 12.53 1.28
N THR A 128 -8.07 12.68 2.18
CA THR A 128 -8.20 11.79 3.32
C THR A 128 -8.86 10.51 2.88
N HIS A 129 -8.16 9.42 3.14
CA HIS A 129 -8.70 8.11 2.94
C HIS A 129 -9.88 7.91 3.90
N PRO A 130 -10.99 7.30 3.45
CA PRO A 130 -12.10 6.99 4.34
C PRO A 130 -11.62 6.02 5.44
N PRO A 131 -12.27 6.05 6.62
CA PRO A 131 -12.01 5.07 7.65
C PRO A 131 -12.24 3.66 7.11
N PRO A 132 -11.54 2.63 7.63
CA PRO A 132 -11.72 1.25 7.18
C PRO A 132 -13.18 0.79 7.10
N SER A 133 -14.02 1.13 8.07
CA SER A 133 -15.47 0.86 8.01
C SER A 133 -16.15 1.45 6.77
N GLU A 134 -15.91 2.72 6.44
CA GLU A 134 -16.50 3.37 5.26
C GLU A 134 -15.84 2.89 3.95
N TYR A 135 -14.52 2.69 3.94
CA TYR A 135 -13.78 2.15 2.81
C TYR A 135 -14.38 0.82 2.36
N ALA A 136 -14.78 -0.04 3.30
CA ALA A 136 -15.37 -1.35 3.01
C ALA A 136 -16.75 -1.31 2.34
N ARG A 137 -17.39 -0.13 2.19
CA ARG A 137 -18.65 0.02 1.46
C ARG A 137 -18.45 -0.16 -0.04
N ALA A 138 -19.35 -0.90 -0.69
CA ALA A 138 -19.25 -1.24 -2.11
C ALA A 138 -19.04 -0.05 -3.05
N SER A 139 -19.76 1.05 -2.80
CA SER A 139 -19.64 2.29 -3.57
C SER A 139 -18.29 2.98 -3.36
N VAL A 140 -17.78 2.95 -2.13
CA VAL A 140 -16.57 3.69 -1.71
C VAL A 140 -15.31 2.98 -2.19
N TRP A 141 -15.13 1.69 -1.91
CA TRP A 141 -13.91 1.01 -2.36
C TRP A 141 -13.81 0.97 -3.88
N LYS A 142 -14.95 0.86 -4.60
CA LYS A 142 -14.94 0.87 -6.08
C LYS A 142 -14.34 2.16 -6.63
N GLU A 143 -14.69 3.30 -6.06
CA GLU A 143 -14.11 4.61 -6.41
C GLU A 143 -12.64 4.69 -5.99
N TRP A 144 -12.32 4.30 -4.76
CA TRP A 144 -10.95 4.40 -4.25
C TRP A 144 -9.96 3.50 -4.98
N GLN A 145 -10.41 2.37 -5.52
CA GLN A 145 -9.60 1.45 -6.32
C GLN A 145 -9.31 1.97 -7.74
N THR A 146 -9.72 3.19 -8.08
CA THR A 146 -9.26 3.89 -9.29
C THR A 146 -8.22 4.96 -9.00
N LYS A 147 -7.89 5.21 -7.73
CA LYS A 147 -6.90 6.22 -7.32
C LYS A 147 -5.48 5.63 -7.30
N GLU A 148 -4.48 6.49 -7.32
CA GLU A 148 -3.06 6.10 -7.29
C GLU A 148 -2.68 5.36 -5.99
N GLN A 149 -3.29 5.74 -4.88
CA GLN A 149 -3.08 5.16 -3.54
C GLN A 149 -3.95 3.92 -3.28
N ALA A 150 -4.44 3.28 -4.34
CA ALA A 150 -5.20 2.05 -4.28
C ALA A 150 -4.43 0.96 -3.52
N ILE A 151 -5.16 0.17 -2.72
CA ILE A 151 -4.59 -1.02 -2.09
C ILE A 151 -4.53 -2.10 -3.15
N LEU A 152 -3.36 -2.70 -3.36
CA LEU A 152 -3.15 -3.80 -4.29
C LEU A 152 -3.68 -5.09 -3.66
N CYS A 153 -5.00 -5.26 -3.71
CA CYS A 153 -5.75 -6.31 -3.01
C CYS A 153 -6.48 -7.29 -3.93
N LEU A 154 -5.99 -7.45 -5.17
CA LEU A 154 -6.60 -8.29 -6.23
C LEU A 154 -8.03 -7.87 -6.63
N ARG A 155 -8.52 -6.72 -6.15
CA ARG A 155 -9.88 -6.23 -6.36
C ARG A 155 -9.88 -4.74 -6.72
N PRO A 156 -10.16 -4.37 -7.99
CA PRO A 156 -10.38 -5.23 -9.15
C PRO A 156 -9.12 -6.04 -9.55
N PRO A 157 -9.22 -7.01 -10.47
CA PRO A 157 -8.10 -7.86 -10.88
C PRO A 157 -6.85 -7.15 -11.42
N ARG A 158 -6.92 -5.84 -11.70
CA ARG A 158 -5.76 -5.02 -12.09
C ARG A 158 -4.96 -4.48 -10.90
N GLN A 159 -5.50 -4.54 -9.69
CA GLN A 159 -4.85 -4.05 -8.46
C GLN A 159 -3.99 -5.17 -7.87
N LEU A 160 -2.94 -5.50 -8.61
CA LEU A 160 -2.03 -6.61 -8.33
C LEU A 160 -0.69 -6.06 -7.85
N GLY A 161 -0.25 -6.53 -6.69
CA GLY A 161 1.12 -6.35 -6.23
C GLY A 161 2.00 -7.52 -6.66
N LEU A 162 3.27 -7.49 -6.23
CA LEU A 162 4.09 -8.68 -6.28
C LEU A 162 3.51 -9.74 -5.33
N PRO A 163 3.56 -11.03 -5.68
CA PRO A 163 3.12 -12.10 -4.78
C PRO A 163 3.80 -11.99 -3.42
N LEU A 164 3.04 -12.13 -2.34
CA LEU A 164 3.60 -11.98 -1.00
C LEU A 164 4.71 -12.99 -0.71
N SER A 165 4.68 -14.16 -1.35
CA SER A 165 5.73 -15.18 -1.27
C SER A 165 7.09 -14.75 -1.83
N VAL A 166 7.15 -13.75 -2.72
CA VAL A 166 8.42 -13.21 -3.23
C VAL A 166 8.90 -11.97 -2.46
N LEU A 167 8.03 -11.40 -1.63
CA LEU A 167 8.30 -10.20 -0.83
C LEU A 167 8.76 -10.52 0.59
N HIS A 168 8.25 -11.59 1.19
CA HIS A 168 8.68 -11.98 2.52
C HIS A 168 8.55 -13.48 2.77
N ASP A 169 9.59 -14.04 3.38
CA ASP A 169 9.74 -15.47 3.63
C ASP A 169 8.64 -16.05 4.55
N VAL A 170 8.04 -15.19 5.39
CA VAL A 170 6.93 -15.60 6.28
C VAL A 170 5.71 -16.07 5.50
N PHE A 171 5.37 -15.40 4.39
CA PHE A 171 4.20 -15.73 3.60
C PHE A 171 4.46 -16.95 2.72
N ARG A 172 5.68 -17.06 2.18
CA ARG A 172 6.14 -18.27 1.47
C ARG A 172 6.06 -19.51 2.36
N LYS A 173 6.64 -19.45 3.56
CA LYS A 173 6.60 -20.56 4.52
C LYS A 173 5.19 -20.86 5.00
N PHE A 174 4.35 -19.83 5.18
CA PHE A 174 2.95 -20.01 5.50
C PHE A 174 2.24 -20.86 4.42
N GLN A 175 2.39 -20.52 3.14
CA GLN A 175 1.75 -21.24 2.03
C GLN A 175 2.20 -22.70 1.97
N LEU A 176 3.50 -22.97 2.09
CA LEU A 176 4.02 -24.34 2.15
C LEU A 176 3.43 -25.13 3.31
N GLN A 177 3.35 -24.53 4.50
CA GLN A 177 2.80 -25.18 5.69
C GLN A 177 1.30 -25.45 5.62
N VAL A 178 0.55 -24.70 4.80
CA VAL A 178 -0.87 -24.97 4.57
C VAL A 178 -1.07 -26.18 3.67
N ASP A 179 -0.15 -26.42 2.73
CA ASP A 179 -0.18 -27.57 1.83
C ASP A 179 0.39 -28.84 2.50
N ASP A 180 1.26 -28.68 3.49
CA ASP A 180 1.86 -29.79 4.26
C ASP A 180 0.87 -30.44 5.24
N PRO A 181 0.68 -31.77 5.22
CA PRO A 181 -0.11 -32.47 6.22
C PRO A 181 0.37 -32.19 7.65
N LEU A 182 -0.56 -31.96 8.58
CA LEU A 182 -0.20 -31.81 9.99
C LEU A 182 0.44 -33.10 10.49
N SER A 183 1.64 -32.96 11.07
CA SER A 183 2.27 -34.07 11.78
C SER A 183 1.32 -34.58 12.89
N GLN A 184 1.20 -35.90 13.05
CA GLN A 184 0.43 -36.53 14.14
C GLN A 184 1.05 -36.34 15.54
N THR A 185 2.01 -35.42 15.69
CA THR A 185 2.61 -35.10 16.98
C THR A 185 1.61 -34.37 17.88
N ASN A 186 1.87 -34.35 19.20
CA ASN A 186 1.05 -33.61 20.18
C ASN A 186 0.81 -32.14 19.80
N LYS A 187 1.71 -31.52 19.02
CA LYS A 187 1.52 -30.15 18.52
C LYS A 187 0.37 -30.09 17.52
N GLY A 188 0.30 -31.00 16.55
CA GLY A 188 -0.77 -31.05 15.55
C GLY A 188 -2.16 -31.30 16.16
N ALA A 189 -2.25 -32.15 17.17
CA ALA A 189 -3.50 -32.46 17.88
C ALA A 189 -4.21 -31.21 18.42
N SER A 190 -3.47 -30.28 19.04
CA SER A 190 -4.06 -29.05 19.58
C SER A 190 -4.67 -28.13 18.51
N PHE A 191 -4.12 -28.10 17.29
CA PHE A 191 -4.71 -27.32 16.19
C PHE A 191 -5.95 -27.99 15.61
N LEU A 192 -5.95 -29.33 15.55
CA LEU A 192 -7.14 -30.08 15.18
C LEU A 192 -8.25 -29.82 16.20
N GLU A 193 -7.99 -29.91 17.50
CA GLU A 193 -8.99 -29.62 18.55
C GLU A 193 -9.57 -28.20 18.43
N ALA A 194 -8.72 -27.20 18.16
CA ALA A 194 -9.16 -25.82 17.92
C ALA A 194 -10.04 -25.71 16.66
N ALA A 195 -9.64 -26.37 15.57
CA ALA A 195 -10.41 -26.39 14.32
C ALA A 195 -11.76 -27.11 14.48
N TYR A 196 -11.81 -28.22 15.22
CA TYR A 196 -13.05 -28.90 15.59
C TYR A 196 -13.96 -27.99 16.42
N SER A 197 -13.40 -27.30 17.41
CA SER A 197 -14.15 -26.35 18.25
C SER A 197 -14.75 -25.22 17.41
N LEU A 198 -13.96 -24.63 16.50
CA LEU A 198 -14.44 -23.63 15.56
C LEU A 198 -15.55 -24.16 14.66
N CYS A 199 -15.37 -25.34 14.07
CA CYS A 199 -16.37 -25.93 13.17
C CYS A 199 -17.68 -26.30 13.87
N ASN A 200 -17.64 -26.57 15.17
CA ASN A 200 -18.83 -26.79 15.99
C ASN A 200 -19.50 -25.48 16.43
N ALA A 201 -18.73 -24.42 16.68
CA ALA A 201 -19.25 -23.17 17.21
C ALA A 201 -19.72 -22.19 16.12
N MET A 202 -18.99 -22.09 15.00
CA MET A 202 -19.19 -21.01 14.04
C MET A 202 -20.42 -21.20 13.13
N GLY A 203 -21.09 -22.35 13.20
CA GLY A 203 -22.38 -22.60 12.57
C GLY A 203 -23.59 -22.09 13.37
N PHE A 204 -23.42 -21.64 14.62
CA PHE A 204 -24.51 -21.07 15.39
C PHE A 204 -24.94 -19.70 14.85
N ASN A 205 -26.22 -19.38 15.07
CA ASN A 205 -26.78 -18.05 14.80
C ASN A 205 -26.50 -17.12 15.99
N PHE A 206 -25.47 -16.29 15.85
CA PHE A 206 -25.07 -15.34 16.88
C PHE A 206 -25.92 -14.06 16.79
N ARG A 207 -26.23 -13.43 17.92
CA ARG A 207 -27.05 -12.20 17.93
C ARG A 207 -26.29 -10.99 17.40
N ASP A 208 -24.97 -10.98 17.58
CA ASP A 208 -24.10 -9.87 17.25
C ASP A 208 -22.66 -10.32 16.98
N VAL A 209 -21.84 -9.39 16.48
CA VAL A 209 -20.43 -9.61 16.14
C VAL A 209 -19.59 -9.97 17.37
N ASN A 210 -19.95 -9.48 18.55
CA ASN A 210 -19.18 -9.71 19.78
C ASN A 210 -19.32 -11.15 20.26
N GLN A 211 -20.54 -11.71 20.24
CA GLN A 211 -20.76 -13.12 20.61
C GLN A 211 -20.04 -14.08 19.66
N ARG A 212 -20.14 -13.84 18.35
CA ARG A 212 -19.38 -14.63 17.36
C ARG A 212 -17.87 -14.50 17.58
N SER A 213 -17.40 -13.29 17.89
CA SER A 213 -15.99 -13.04 18.17
C SER A 213 -15.51 -13.78 19.40
N GLN A 214 -16.26 -13.76 20.49
CA GLN A 214 -15.94 -14.48 21.70
C GLN A 214 -15.88 -16.00 21.46
N ALA A 215 -16.80 -16.55 20.67
CA ALA A 215 -16.79 -17.98 20.32
C ALA A 215 -15.55 -18.37 19.49
N PHE A 216 -15.17 -17.52 18.52
CA PHE A 216 -13.93 -17.71 17.76
C PHE A 216 -12.70 -17.69 18.69
N GLU A 217 -12.62 -16.68 19.55
CA GLU A 217 -11.52 -16.47 20.49
C GLU A 217 -11.33 -17.62 21.46
N GLN A 218 -12.43 -18.08 22.08
CA GLN A 218 -12.42 -19.24 22.98
C GLN A 218 -11.88 -20.49 22.29
N SER A 219 -12.20 -20.69 21.00
CA SER A 219 -11.79 -21.86 20.25
C SER A 219 -10.29 -21.86 19.90
N VAL A 220 -9.69 -20.69 19.70
CA VAL A 220 -8.27 -20.56 19.29
C VAL A 220 -7.31 -20.20 20.42
N GLN A 221 -7.83 -19.79 21.59
CA GLN A 221 -7.03 -19.42 22.76
C GLN A 221 -5.99 -20.47 23.18
N PRO A 222 -6.25 -21.80 23.10
CA PRO A 222 -5.25 -22.81 23.50
C PRO A 222 -3.99 -22.82 22.62
N ILE A 223 -4.15 -22.58 21.31
CA ILE A 223 -3.07 -22.64 20.33
C ILE A 223 -2.42 -21.28 20.09
N LEU A 224 -3.14 -20.20 20.39
CA LEU A 224 -2.71 -18.85 20.18
C LEU A 224 -2.89 -18.07 21.50
N LYS A 225 -1.92 -18.26 22.41
CA LYS A 225 -2.00 -17.85 23.83
C LYS A 225 -2.02 -16.35 24.08
N CYS A 226 -1.59 -15.56 23.11
CA CYS A 226 -1.55 -14.12 23.23
C CYS A 226 -2.80 -13.57 22.56
N TRP A 227 -4.02 -13.76 23.06
CA TRP A 227 -5.14 -12.95 22.58
C TRP A 227 -5.27 -11.75 23.51
N SER A 228 -5.23 -10.53 22.96
CA SER A 228 -5.37 -9.28 23.71
C SER A 228 -6.63 -8.58 23.22
N PRO A 229 -7.29 -7.79 24.09
CA PRO A 229 -8.37 -6.92 23.68
C PRO A 229 -7.94 -5.97 22.55
N GLU A 230 -8.96 -5.47 21.83
CA GLU A 230 -8.91 -4.50 20.74
C GLU A 230 -7.80 -3.44 20.92
N TYR A 231 -6.95 -3.28 19.90
CA TYR A 231 -6.01 -2.17 19.83
C TYR A 231 -6.50 -1.17 18.79
N PRO A 232 -6.76 0.09 19.17
CA PRO A 232 -7.10 1.10 18.19
C PRO A 232 -5.89 1.35 17.28
N VAL A 233 -6.07 1.15 15.98
CA VAL A 233 -5.08 1.52 14.98
C VAL A 233 -5.42 2.93 14.51
N SER A 234 -4.64 3.90 14.95
CA SER A 234 -4.78 5.30 14.54
C SER A 234 -3.44 5.85 14.04
N ALA A 235 -3.48 6.58 12.93
CA ALA A 235 -2.38 7.42 12.47
C ALA A 235 -2.77 8.90 12.65
N SER A 236 -1.82 9.75 13.02
CA SER A 236 -2.10 11.18 13.24
C SER A 236 -2.52 11.91 11.96
N ALA A 237 -2.04 11.46 10.81
CA ALA A 237 -2.41 11.96 9.48
C ALA A 237 -3.79 11.50 9.01
N GLU A 238 -4.44 10.56 9.72
CA GLU A 238 -5.78 10.08 9.38
C GLU A 238 -6.81 10.85 10.20
N LEU A 239 -7.74 11.54 9.53
CA LEU A 239 -8.83 12.26 10.21
C LEU A 239 -9.76 11.32 10.98
N TYR A 240 -9.80 10.06 10.58
CA TYR A 240 -10.67 9.04 11.15
C TYR A 240 -9.80 7.88 11.64
N GLY A 241 -9.72 7.71 12.97
CA GLY A 241 -9.26 6.47 13.56
C GLY A 241 -10.34 5.39 13.43
N ASP A 242 -9.94 4.12 13.33
CA ASP A 242 -10.86 2.99 13.40
C ASP A 242 -10.37 1.99 14.44
N GLN A 243 -11.31 1.30 15.05
CA GLN A 243 -11.02 0.20 15.94
C GLN A 243 -10.95 -1.05 15.09
N ALA A 244 -9.72 -1.55 14.89
CA ALA A 244 -9.49 -2.87 14.36
C ALA A 244 -9.28 -3.83 15.54
N TYR A 245 -9.83 -5.04 15.46
CA TYR A 245 -9.46 -6.10 16.40
C TYR A 245 -8.05 -6.55 16.03
N THR A 246 -7.13 -6.45 16.96
CA THR A 246 -5.72 -6.77 16.73
C THR A 246 -5.26 -7.88 17.63
N TRP A 247 -4.45 -8.79 17.08
CA TRP A 247 -3.68 -9.71 17.90
C TRP A 247 -2.57 -8.95 18.62
N PRO A 248 -2.26 -9.27 19.89
CA PRO A 248 -1.40 -8.47 20.71
C PRO A 248 -0.06 -8.21 20.07
N ARG A 249 0.34 -7.00 20.39
CA ARG A 249 1.69 -6.51 20.53
C ARG A 249 2.51 -7.47 21.39
N GLN A 250 3.18 -8.43 20.80
CA GLN A 250 4.37 -8.99 21.44
C GLN A 250 5.52 -8.02 21.10
N GLU A 251 6.09 -7.39 22.13
CA GLU A 251 7.26 -6.49 22.00
C GLU A 251 7.08 -5.26 21.09
N GLY A 252 5.85 -4.81 20.87
CA GLY A 252 5.64 -3.60 20.06
C GLY A 252 5.08 -3.86 18.65
N VAL A 253 5.03 -5.11 18.20
CA VAL A 253 4.72 -5.50 16.81
C VAL A 253 3.28 -6.01 16.67
N LEU A 254 2.52 -5.43 15.73
CA LEU A 254 1.19 -5.93 15.37
C LEU A 254 1.35 -7.06 14.35
N THR A 255 0.91 -8.26 14.69
CA THR A 255 1.12 -9.47 13.88
C THR A 255 -0.13 -9.90 13.12
N VAL A 256 -1.32 -9.59 13.65
CA VAL A 256 -2.59 -9.92 13.00
C VAL A 256 -3.60 -8.79 13.16
N ILE A 257 -4.30 -8.49 12.07
CA ILE A 257 -5.49 -7.64 12.03
C ILE A 257 -6.69 -8.53 11.75
N ARG A 258 -7.76 -8.38 12.52
CA ARG A 258 -8.97 -9.18 12.39
C ARG A 258 -10.18 -8.28 12.17
N GLU A 259 -11.03 -8.69 11.25
CA GLU A 259 -12.35 -8.11 11.02
C GLU A 259 -13.41 -9.20 11.00
N GLY A 260 -14.50 -8.96 11.75
CA GLY A 260 -15.59 -9.91 11.95
C GLY A 260 -16.95 -9.34 11.52
N LYS A 261 -17.82 -10.20 11.00
CA LYS A 261 -19.24 -9.97 10.75
C LYS A 261 -20.07 -11.14 11.25
N THR A 262 -21.28 -10.86 11.71
CA THR A 262 -22.20 -11.89 12.21
C THR A 262 -22.55 -12.87 11.11
N GLU A 263 -22.88 -12.40 9.90
CA GLU A 263 -23.17 -13.27 8.75
C GLU A 263 -22.56 -12.74 7.45
N LEU A 264 -22.57 -13.58 6.42
CA LEU A 264 -22.22 -13.18 5.05
C LEU A 264 -23.21 -12.14 4.54
N GLY A 265 -22.69 -11.05 3.96
CA GLY A 265 -23.52 -9.96 3.42
C GLY A 265 -23.98 -8.93 4.47
N GLU A 266 -23.81 -9.20 5.76
CA GLU A 266 -24.11 -8.19 6.79
C GLU A 266 -23.00 -7.15 6.91
N GLY A 267 -23.40 -5.88 6.92
CA GLY A 267 -22.50 -4.74 7.07
C GLY A 267 -21.69 -4.45 5.80
N HIS A 268 -20.38 -4.37 5.95
CA HIS A 268 -19.43 -4.00 4.90
C HIS A 268 -18.41 -5.13 4.70
N ASP A 269 -17.67 -5.11 3.60
CA ASP A 269 -16.75 -6.19 3.24
C ASP A 269 -15.59 -6.31 4.26
N ALA A 270 -15.52 -7.43 4.99
CA ALA A 270 -14.55 -7.62 6.07
C ALA A 270 -13.10 -7.66 5.54
N TYR A 271 -12.88 -8.20 4.34
CA TYR A 271 -11.57 -8.23 3.70
C TYR A 271 -11.12 -6.82 3.32
N MET A 272 -12.01 -6.00 2.74
CA MET A 272 -11.69 -4.61 2.42
C MET A 272 -11.46 -3.76 3.67
N LYS A 273 -12.24 -3.99 4.75
CA LYS A 273 -12.03 -3.32 6.03
C LYS A 273 -10.67 -3.68 6.62
N ALA A 274 -10.31 -4.96 6.66
CA ALA A 274 -9.02 -5.41 7.19
C ALA A 274 -7.85 -4.86 6.37
N SER A 275 -7.99 -4.84 5.03
CA SER A 275 -7.00 -4.28 4.12
C SER A 275 -6.73 -2.80 4.40
N ARG A 276 -7.81 -2.02 4.60
CA ARG A 276 -7.68 -0.60 4.92
C ARG A 276 -7.14 -0.38 6.34
N ALA A 277 -7.53 -1.19 7.31
CA ALA A 277 -6.93 -1.16 8.65
C ALA A 277 -5.41 -1.43 8.61
N TYR A 278 -4.96 -2.33 7.74
CA TYR A 278 -3.53 -2.57 7.51
C TYR A 278 -2.83 -1.34 6.90
N GLN A 279 -3.46 -0.65 5.93
CA GLN A 279 -2.92 0.61 5.41
C GLN A 279 -2.77 1.67 6.50
N VAL A 280 -3.78 1.86 7.37
CA VAL A 280 -3.69 2.79 8.52
C VAL A 280 -2.56 2.38 9.47
N TYR A 281 -2.40 1.08 9.72
CA TYR A 281 -1.30 0.56 10.52
C TYR A 281 0.07 0.94 9.93
N VAL A 282 0.28 0.70 8.63
CA VAL A 282 1.52 1.08 7.93
C VAL A 282 1.75 2.59 8.00
N THR A 283 0.72 3.43 7.82
CA THR A 283 0.82 4.87 7.99
C THR A 283 1.31 5.23 9.40
N SER A 284 0.74 4.61 10.43
CA SER A 284 1.16 4.84 11.83
C SER A 284 2.61 4.42 12.09
N LEU A 285 3.09 3.37 11.41
CA LEU A 285 4.49 2.95 11.48
C LEU A 285 5.42 3.95 10.80
N ARG A 286 4.99 4.55 9.69
CA ARG A 286 5.77 5.57 8.95
C ARG A 286 5.94 6.83 9.77
N GLU A 287 4.87 7.30 10.42
CA GLU A 287 4.92 8.43 11.35
C GLU A 287 5.91 8.19 12.49
N LYS A 288 5.90 6.95 13.03
CA LYS A 288 6.80 6.53 14.11
C LYS A 288 8.20 6.13 13.65
N LYS A 289 8.48 6.16 12.34
CA LYS A 289 9.73 5.65 11.73
C LYS A 289 10.11 4.26 12.24
N SER A 290 9.13 3.36 12.32
CA SER A 290 9.35 2.03 12.87
C SER A 290 10.30 1.20 12.01
N PRO A 291 11.29 0.48 12.60
CA PRO A 291 12.18 -0.41 11.85
C PRO A 291 11.45 -1.59 11.20
N LEU A 292 10.22 -1.88 11.63
CA LEU A 292 9.39 -2.92 11.00
C LEU A 292 9.08 -2.60 9.53
N LEU A 293 9.14 -1.33 9.12
CA LEU A 293 8.98 -0.92 7.73
C LEU A 293 10.11 -1.41 6.83
N ASP A 294 11.32 -1.59 7.36
CA ASP A 294 12.45 -2.14 6.61
C ASP A 294 12.14 -3.59 6.18
N HIS A 295 11.39 -4.30 7.03
CA HIS A 295 10.86 -5.64 6.74
C HIS A 295 9.55 -5.62 5.93
N GLY A 296 9.04 -4.44 5.57
CA GLY A 296 7.77 -4.28 4.85
C GLY A 296 6.52 -4.49 5.70
N ALA A 297 6.65 -4.40 7.03
CA ALA A 297 5.55 -4.54 7.99
C ALA A 297 4.65 -5.78 7.72
N PRO A 298 5.21 -7.00 7.65
CA PRO A 298 4.43 -8.19 7.36
C PRO A 298 3.39 -8.40 8.47
N THR A 299 2.12 -8.59 8.07
CA THR A 299 1.00 -8.77 8.99
C THR A 299 0.00 -9.75 8.40
N PHE A 300 -0.59 -10.62 9.22
CA PHE A 300 -1.70 -11.47 8.79
C PHE A 300 -3.03 -10.75 8.95
N LEU A 301 -3.96 -10.96 8.03
CA LEU A 301 -5.29 -10.35 8.04
C LEU A 301 -6.33 -11.48 8.08
N LEU A 302 -7.20 -11.46 9.10
CA LEU A 302 -8.31 -12.39 9.27
C LEU A 302 -9.60 -11.69 8.90
N ALA A 303 -10.33 -12.20 7.91
CA ALA A 303 -11.69 -11.80 7.62
C ALA A 303 -12.64 -12.94 7.97
N ILE A 304 -13.51 -12.70 8.94
CA ILE A 304 -14.52 -13.67 9.43
C ILE A 304 -15.90 -13.12 9.08
N GLN A 305 -16.66 -13.85 8.26
CA GLN A 305 -18.02 -13.44 7.88
C GLN A 305 -18.94 -14.64 8.02
N GLY A 306 -19.75 -14.65 9.07
CA GLY A 306 -20.49 -15.86 9.42
C GLY A 306 -19.54 -17.03 9.71
N PRO A 307 -19.78 -18.22 9.12
CA PRO A 307 -18.86 -19.34 9.22
C PRO A 307 -17.68 -19.28 8.23
N MET A 308 -17.60 -18.28 7.35
CA MET A 308 -16.48 -18.16 6.41
C MET A 308 -15.25 -17.56 7.09
N PHE A 309 -14.10 -18.20 6.92
CA PHE A 309 -12.78 -17.76 7.37
C PHE A 309 -11.87 -17.52 6.17
N LEU A 310 -11.36 -16.30 6.03
CA LEU A 310 -10.36 -15.93 5.04
C LEU A 310 -9.11 -15.41 5.74
N LEU A 311 -7.97 -16.00 5.38
CA LEU A 311 -6.65 -15.62 5.86
C LEU A 311 -5.84 -15.00 4.72
N SER A 312 -5.39 -13.77 4.94
CA SER A 312 -4.62 -12.97 3.99
C SER A 312 -3.33 -12.47 4.63
N GLY A 313 -2.38 -12.02 3.81
CA GLY A 313 -1.18 -11.31 4.23
C GLY A 313 -1.26 -9.86 3.81
N GLY A 314 -0.63 -8.98 4.58
CA GLY A 314 -0.41 -7.58 4.27
C GLY A 314 1.08 -7.30 4.20
N PHE A 315 1.51 -6.56 3.19
CA PHE A 315 2.89 -6.13 3.02
C PHE A 315 2.97 -4.70 2.45
N TYR A 316 3.92 -3.91 2.96
CA TYR A 316 4.30 -2.62 2.39
C TYR A 316 5.62 -2.76 1.64
N ASP A 317 5.57 -2.62 0.32
CA ASP A 317 6.76 -2.84 -0.51
C ASP A 317 7.73 -1.65 -0.54
N GLY A 318 7.43 -0.57 0.20
CA GLY A 318 8.17 0.70 0.17
C GLY A 318 7.44 1.80 -0.61
N LYS A 319 6.41 1.46 -1.39
CA LYS A 319 5.60 2.38 -2.18
C LYS A 319 4.10 2.09 -2.03
N SER A 320 3.70 0.83 -2.19
CA SER A 320 2.33 0.38 -2.25
C SER A 320 1.99 -0.57 -1.10
N ILE A 321 0.71 -0.57 -0.73
CA ILE A 321 0.15 -1.53 0.22
C ILE A 321 -0.38 -2.72 -0.59
N ILE A 322 0.10 -3.92 -0.27
CA ILE A 322 -0.27 -5.16 -0.94
C ILE A 322 -1.01 -6.02 0.08
N VAL A 323 -2.17 -6.55 -0.31
CA VAL A 323 -2.92 -7.50 0.50
C VAL A 323 -3.32 -8.68 -0.37
N GLU A 324 -2.98 -9.91 0.02
CA GLU A 324 -3.23 -11.09 -0.80
C GLU A 324 -3.80 -12.22 0.07
N PRO A 325 -4.87 -12.91 -0.37
CA PRO A 325 -5.27 -14.19 0.22
C PRO A 325 -4.10 -15.17 0.18
N LEU A 326 -3.75 -15.75 1.33
CA LEU A 326 -2.62 -16.67 1.43
C LEU A 326 -3.04 -18.13 1.27
N ALA A 327 -4.32 -18.42 1.51
CA ALA A 327 -4.91 -19.74 1.40
C ALA A 327 -6.35 -19.62 0.87
N HIS A 328 -6.91 -20.74 0.44
CA HIS A 328 -8.33 -20.81 0.09
C HIS A 328 -9.20 -20.48 1.32
N PRO A 329 -10.32 -19.74 1.15
CA PRO A 329 -11.27 -19.52 2.23
C PRO A 329 -11.77 -20.85 2.78
N CYS A 330 -11.82 -20.97 4.11
CA CYS A 330 -12.33 -22.15 4.80
C CYS A 330 -13.72 -21.89 5.36
N MET A 331 -14.63 -22.86 5.22
CA MET A 331 -15.90 -22.84 5.92
C MET A 331 -15.73 -23.52 7.28
N MET A 332 -15.88 -22.76 8.36
CA MET A 332 -15.85 -23.24 9.75
C MET A 332 -17.19 -23.91 10.11
N LEU A 333 -17.58 -24.92 9.32
CA LEU A 333 -18.77 -25.71 9.52
C LEU A 333 -18.34 -27.17 9.63
N TYR A 334 -18.79 -27.83 10.68
CA TYR A 334 -18.52 -29.25 10.89
C TYR A 334 -18.89 -30.06 9.63
N ASP A 335 -17.96 -30.91 9.21
CA ASP A 335 -18.22 -31.96 8.24
C ASP A 335 -17.84 -33.32 8.81
N HIS A 336 -18.52 -34.37 8.35
CA HIS A 336 -18.27 -35.75 8.76
C HIS A 336 -17.00 -36.35 8.15
N SER A 337 -16.40 -35.69 7.14
CA SER A 337 -15.20 -36.16 6.47
C SER A 337 -13.90 -35.74 7.18
N GLY A 338 -13.97 -34.79 8.11
CA GLY A 338 -12.83 -34.16 8.76
C GLY A 338 -12.08 -33.14 7.89
N ARG A 339 -12.40 -33.02 6.59
CA ARG A 339 -11.59 -32.25 5.63
C ARG A 339 -11.53 -30.77 5.99
N ARG A 340 -12.65 -30.13 6.33
CA ARG A 340 -12.66 -28.71 6.74
C ARG A 340 -11.88 -28.48 8.03
N GLN A 341 -11.97 -29.40 8.98
CA GLN A 341 -11.25 -29.33 10.24
C GLN A 341 -9.73 -29.47 9.99
N ASP A 342 -9.32 -30.38 9.12
CA ASP A 342 -7.93 -30.57 8.73
C ASP A 342 -7.37 -29.34 7.99
N ASP A 343 -8.12 -28.81 7.02
CA ASP A 343 -7.74 -27.61 6.27
C ASP A 343 -7.60 -26.39 7.18
N LEU A 344 -8.57 -26.17 8.08
CA LEU A 344 -8.55 -25.09 9.05
C LEU A 344 -7.40 -25.26 10.06
N ALA A 345 -7.15 -26.48 10.53
CA ALA A 345 -6.05 -26.76 11.45
C ALA A 345 -4.68 -26.46 10.81
N ARG A 346 -4.48 -26.80 9.53
CA ARG A 346 -3.26 -26.44 8.78
C ARG A 346 -3.08 -24.92 8.68
N GLN A 347 -4.15 -24.19 8.34
CA GLN A 347 -4.10 -22.72 8.30
C GLN A 347 -3.78 -22.10 9.67
N LEU A 348 -4.37 -22.60 10.76
CA LEU A 348 -4.11 -22.12 12.13
C LEU A 348 -2.68 -22.44 12.60
N PHE A 349 -2.16 -23.61 12.23
CA PHE A 349 -0.77 -24.00 12.48
C PHE A 349 0.22 -23.08 11.77
N ALA A 350 0.03 -22.90 10.46
CA ALA A 350 0.84 -22.01 9.64
C ALA A 350 0.78 -20.56 10.15
N LEU A 351 -0.41 -20.09 10.55
CA LEU A 351 -0.61 -18.76 11.12
C LEU A 351 0.22 -18.57 12.41
N ARG A 352 0.18 -19.53 13.34
CA ARG A 352 0.97 -19.43 14.58
C ARG A 352 2.47 -19.34 14.32
N ASN A 353 2.97 -20.14 13.38
CA ASN A 353 4.39 -20.13 13.00
C ASN A 353 4.77 -18.79 12.34
N GLY A 354 3.88 -18.28 11.48
CA GLY A 354 4.02 -16.97 10.86
C GLY A 354 4.06 -15.83 11.88
N ILE A 355 3.13 -15.81 12.84
CA ILE A 355 3.10 -14.83 13.94
C ILE A 355 4.42 -14.87 14.71
N THR A 356 4.87 -16.07 15.09
CA THR A 356 6.13 -16.25 15.83
C THR A 356 7.32 -15.68 15.04
N THR A 357 7.33 -15.90 13.72
CA THR A 357 8.35 -15.34 12.82
C THR A 357 8.30 -13.81 12.79
N ILE A 358 7.11 -13.20 12.65
CA ILE A 358 6.94 -11.74 12.63
C ILE A 358 7.37 -11.11 13.96
N VAL A 359 6.99 -11.69 15.09
CA VAL A 359 7.41 -11.21 16.42
C VAL A 359 8.94 -11.18 16.51
N SER A 360 9.62 -12.22 16.02
CA SER A 360 11.09 -12.28 16.01
C SER A 360 11.76 -11.22 15.13
N LEU A 361 11.02 -10.51 14.27
CA LEU A 361 11.54 -9.36 13.52
C LEU A 361 11.62 -8.12 14.39
N GLY A 362 10.70 -7.94 15.34
CA GLY A 362 10.68 -6.79 16.24
C GLY A 362 11.89 -6.70 17.16
N SER A 363 12.51 -7.85 17.45
CA SER A 363 13.69 -7.97 18.29
C SER A 363 15.01 -7.89 17.52
N LYS A 364 14.99 -7.91 16.18
CA LYS A 364 16.22 -7.90 15.36
C LYS A 364 16.70 -6.48 15.10
N GLU A 365 18.01 -6.33 14.99
CA GLU A 365 18.62 -5.08 14.52
C GLU A 365 18.09 -4.71 13.13
N GLN A 366 18.06 -3.41 12.84
CA GLN A 366 17.66 -2.86 11.54
C GLN A 366 18.38 -3.59 10.40
N LEU A 367 17.66 -3.84 9.31
CA LEU A 367 18.27 -4.39 8.11
C LEU A 367 19.37 -3.46 7.63
N THR A 368 20.56 -4.01 7.43
CA THR A 368 21.72 -3.28 6.92
C THR A 368 21.55 -2.83 5.46
N SER A 369 20.58 -3.41 4.73
CA SER A 369 20.23 -3.02 3.37
C SER A 369 18.74 -2.68 3.24
N LEU A 370 18.46 -1.45 2.86
CA LEU A 370 17.13 -1.02 2.44
C LEU A 370 16.82 -1.60 1.05
N PHE A 371 15.69 -2.29 0.92
CA PHE A 371 15.18 -2.74 -0.37
C PHE A 371 14.56 -1.55 -1.11
N ALA A 372 14.85 -1.40 -2.41
CA ALA A 372 14.12 -0.44 -3.22
C ALA A 372 12.63 -0.83 -3.33
N PRO A 373 11.72 0.12 -3.58
CA PRO A 373 10.29 -0.18 -3.63
C PRO A 373 9.90 -1.09 -4.80
N ALA A 374 8.84 -1.88 -4.63
CA ALA A 374 8.23 -2.71 -5.67
C ALA A 374 9.19 -3.72 -6.34
N ILE A 375 10.13 -4.29 -5.57
CA ILE A 375 11.03 -5.36 -6.04
C ILE A 375 10.90 -6.62 -5.15
N PRO A 376 11.26 -7.81 -5.68
CA PRO A 376 11.37 -9.04 -4.90
C PRO A 376 12.46 -8.93 -3.82
N ARG A 377 12.26 -9.59 -2.67
CA ARG A 377 13.20 -9.47 -1.53
C ARG A 377 13.83 -10.80 -1.09
N ILE A 378 13.30 -11.93 -1.56
CA ILE A 378 13.79 -13.27 -1.16
C ILE A 378 14.94 -13.78 -2.04
N TYR A 379 15.19 -13.17 -3.21
CA TYR A 379 16.29 -13.57 -4.11
C TYR A 379 17.48 -12.63 -3.88
N GLN A 380 18.45 -13.06 -3.08
CA GLN A 380 19.61 -12.23 -2.70
C GLN A 380 20.94 -12.71 -3.30
N SER A 381 21.04 -13.99 -3.63
CA SER A 381 22.16 -14.57 -4.38
C SER A 381 21.69 -15.78 -5.19
N PHE A 382 22.47 -16.15 -6.21
CA PHE A 382 22.24 -17.35 -7.02
C PHE A 382 23.56 -18.01 -7.41
N ILE A 383 23.51 -19.28 -7.81
CA ILE A 383 24.65 -19.99 -8.40
C ILE A 383 24.48 -19.93 -9.92
N ASP A 384 25.46 -19.38 -10.62
CA ASP A 384 25.45 -19.31 -12.08
C ASP A 384 25.80 -20.66 -12.73
N PHE A 385 25.67 -20.77 -14.05
CA PHE A 385 26.01 -22.01 -14.76
C PHE A 385 27.51 -22.35 -14.75
N SER A 386 28.38 -21.43 -14.32
CA SER A 386 29.80 -21.74 -14.07
C SER A 386 30.03 -22.35 -12.67
N GLY A 387 28.99 -22.40 -11.83
CA GLY A 387 29.05 -22.91 -10.47
C GLY A 387 29.47 -21.85 -9.45
N GLU A 388 29.55 -20.58 -9.83
CA GLU A 388 29.95 -19.49 -8.94
C GLU A 388 28.75 -18.79 -8.33
N GLU A 389 28.84 -18.49 -7.02
CA GLU A 389 27.82 -17.71 -6.34
C GLU A 389 27.92 -16.23 -6.74
N GLN A 390 26.79 -15.67 -7.15
CA GLN A 390 26.62 -14.27 -7.50
C GLN A 390 25.62 -13.61 -6.55
N ARG A 391 26.00 -12.46 -5.98
CA ARG A 391 25.03 -11.62 -5.25
C ARG A 391 24.10 -10.95 -6.25
N LEU A 392 22.80 -10.95 -5.98
CA LEU A 392 21.78 -10.32 -6.82
C LEU A 392 21.19 -9.10 -6.09
N THR A 393 21.22 -7.94 -6.75
CA THR A 393 20.62 -6.70 -6.24
C THR A 393 19.62 -6.17 -7.24
N PHE A 394 18.34 -6.18 -6.89
CA PHE A 394 17.28 -5.59 -7.71
C PHE A 394 17.39 -4.07 -7.71
N VAL A 395 17.24 -3.46 -8.89
CA VAL A 395 17.33 -2.02 -9.11
C VAL A 395 15.94 -1.42 -9.24
N ALA A 396 15.14 -1.92 -10.18
CA ALA A 396 13.82 -1.39 -10.48
C ALA A 396 12.93 -2.43 -11.18
N PRO A 397 11.60 -2.36 -10.99
CA PRO A 397 10.65 -3.10 -11.82
C PRO A 397 10.63 -2.56 -13.26
N LEU A 398 10.36 -3.44 -14.22
CA LEU A 398 10.13 -3.10 -15.62
C LEU A 398 8.64 -3.22 -15.94
N ASP A 399 8.07 -2.19 -16.56
CA ASP A 399 6.67 -1.98 -16.95
C ASP A 399 5.70 -3.13 -16.66
N GLY A 400 4.91 -2.99 -15.58
CA GLY A 400 3.68 -3.75 -15.31
C GLY A 400 3.78 -5.27 -15.31
N THR A 401 4.99 -5.82 -15.35
CA THR A 401 5.28 -7.23 -15.52
C THR A 401 6.13 -7.73 -14.37
N LEU A 402 6.21 -9.06 -14.20
CA LEU A 402 7.11 -9.70 -13.24
C LEU A 402 8.56 -9.72 -13.77
N MET A 403 9.03 -8.58 -14.26
CA MET A 403 10.36 -8.38 -14.82
C MET A 403 11.05 -7.22 -14.10
N PHE A 404 12.36 -7.36 -13.89
CA PHE A 404 13.12 -6.43 -13.08
C PHE A 404 14.51 -6.24 -13.66
N LEU A 405 14.98 -4.99 -13.64
CA LEU A 405 16.39 -4.69 -13.78
C LEU A 405 17.09 -5.02 -12.47
N ALA A 406 18.20 -5.74 -12.54
CA ALA A 406 19.03 -6.07 -11.39
C ALA A 406 20.52 -5.97 -11.76
N LYS A 407 21.37 -6.09 -10.74
CA LYS A 407 22.83 -6.14 -10.87
C LYS A 407 23.34 -7.40 -10.20
N THR A 408 24.46 -7.92 -10.71
CA THR A 408 25.19 -9.00 -10.06
C THR A 408 26.59 -8.54 -9.66
N THR A 409 27.33 -9.40 -8.96
CA THR A 409 28.75 -9.16 -8.66
C THR A 409 29.64 -9.15 -9.91
N LYS A 410 29.29 -9.90 -10.95
CA LYS A 410 30.05 -9.96 -12.22
C LYS A 410 29.51 -9.03 -13.31
N THR A 411 28.20 -8.91 -13.39
CA THR A 411 27.51 -8.21 -14.49
C THR A 411 26.79 -6.97 -13.98
N PRO A 412 27.07 -5.79 -14.57
CA PRO A 412 26.52 -4.54 -14.08
C PRO A 412 25.00 -4.44 -14.27
N GLU A 413 24.43 -5.12 -15.26
CA GLU A 413 23.01 -5.14 -15.55
C GLU A 413 22.57 -6.53 -16.00
N VAL A 414 21.52 -7.05 -15.39
CA VAL A 414 20.83 -8.29 -15.77
C VAL A 414 19.33 -8.08 -15.71
N LEU A 415 18.61 -8.85 -16.49
CA LEU A 415 17.15 -8.95 -16.46
C LEU A 415 16.76 -10.14 -15.58
N VAL A 416 15.87 -9.91 -14.62
CA VAL A 416 15.26 -10.98 -13.82
C VAL A 416 13.78 -11.07 -14.16
N LYS A 417 13.34 -12.24 -14.62
CA LYS A 417 11.92 -12.54 -14.86
C LYS A 417 11.43 -13.58 -13.86
N LEU A 418 10.32 -13.31 -13.19
CA LEU A 418 9.67 -14.30 -12.32
C LEU A 418 8.60 -15.05 -13.11
N VAL A 419 8.64 -16.38 -13.06
CA VAL A 419 7.71 -17.27 -13.76
C VAL A 419 7.11 -18.29 -12.81
N ARG A 420 5.90 -18.75 -13.13
CA ARG A 420 5.25 -19.83 -12.37
C ARG A 420 5.69 -21.18 -12.94
N GLY A 421 6.11 -22.09 -12.06
CA GLY A 421 6.43 -23.46 -12.42
C GLY A 421 7.79 -23.61 -13.12
N GLU A 422 7.88 -24.65 -13.95
CA GLU A 422 9.10 -25.00 -14.65
C GLU A 422 9.39 -24.05 -15.80
N TYR A 423 10.67 -23.76 -16.00
CA TYR A 423 11.17 -22.97 -17.11
C TYR A 423 11.96 -23.87 -18.06
N GLY A 424 11.75 -23.68 -19.37
CA GLY A 424 12.45 -24.41 -20.43
C GLY A 424 13.91 -23.97 -20.56
N GLU A 425 14.72 -24.21 -19.53
CA GLU A 425 16.12 -23.79 -19.43
C GLU A 425 16.97 -24.33 -20.59
N THR A 426 16.85 -25.63 -20.90
CA THR A 426 17.59 -26.26 -22.00
C THR A 426 17.26 -25.61 -23.34
N VAL A 427 15.98 -25.38 -23.61
CA VAL A 427 15.54 -24.75 -24.86
C VAL A 427 16.02 -23.31 -24.93
N HIS A 428 15.93 -22.54 -23.84
CA HIS A 428 16.46 -21.18 -23.79
C HIS A 428 17.95 -21.15 -24.13
N ARG A 429 18.76 -22.00 -23.48
CA ARG A 429 20.20 -22.04 -23.72
C ARG A 429 20.55 -22.35 -25.17
N VAL A 430 19.87 -23.33 -25.78
CA VAL A 430 20.04 -23.63 -27.21
C VAL A 430 19.71 -22.42 -28.07
N LEU A 431 18.62 -21.70 -27.77
CA LEU A 431 18.26 -20.49 -28.51
C LEU A 431 19.29 -19.36 -28.30
N ALA A 432 19.83 -19.22 -27.08
CA ALA A 432 20.87 -18.23 -26.78
C ALA A 432 22.19 -18.54 -27.51
N ASP A 433 22.58 -19.81 -27.57
CA ASP A 433 23.76 -20.26 -28.33
C ASP A 433 23.62 -19.98 -29.84
N CYS A 434 22.38 -19.94 -30.34
CA CYS A 434 22.05 -19.54 -31.70
C CYS A 434 21.86 -18.02 -31.88
N GLY A 435 22.01 -17.20 -30.84
CA GLY A 435 21.76 -15.75 -30.88
C GLY A 435 20.28 -15.36 -31.02
N LEU A 436 19.36 -16.29 -30.74
CA LEU A 436 17.91 -16.12 -30.83
C LEU A 436 17.23 -15.80 -29.48
N ALA A 437 17.99 -15.85 -28.39
CA ALA A 437 17.55 -15.46 -27.05
C ALA A 437 18.69 -14.75 -26.31
N PRO A 438 18.40 -13.92 -25.29
CA PRO A 438 19.43 -13.36 -24.43
C PRO A 438 20.24 -14.47 -23.73
N THR A 439 21.47 -14.18 -23.33
CA THR A 439 22.25 -15.15 -22.55
C THR A 439 21.56 -15.47 -21.23
N LEU A 440 21.30 -16.75 -20.96
CA LEU A 440 20.76 -17.18 -19.67
C LEU A 440 21.90 -17.38 -18.67
N HIS A 441 21.84 -16.67 -17.53
CA HIS A 441 22.87 -16.76 -16.49
C HIS A 441 22.53 -17.78 -15.40
N ALA A 442 21.27 -17.86 -14.99
CA ALA A 442 20.82 -18.81 -13.97
C ALA A 442 19.29 -18.96 -13.91
N THR A 443 18.87 -20.07 -13.28
CA THR A 443 17.49 -20.31 -12.85
C THR A 443 17.47 -20.51 -11.33
N MET A 444 16.77 -19.65 -10.60
CA MET A 444 16.63 -19.76 -9.15
C MET A 444 15.29 -20.36 -8.79
N ARG A 445 15.31 -21.46 -8.03
CA ARG A 445 14.10 -22.13 -7.53
C ARG A 445 14.10 -22.03 -6.01
N ILE A 446 13.21 -21.22 -5.48
CA ILE A 446 12.93 -21.18 -4.05
C ILE A 446 11.55 -21.82 -3.85
N GLU A 447 11.50 -22.90 -3.09
CA GLU A 447 10.26 -23.63 -2.83
C GLU A 447 9.16 -22.71 -2.27
N GLY A 448 7.96 -22.80 -2.82
CA GLY A 448 6.82 -21.93 -2.46
C GLY A 448 6.85 -20.52 -3.05
N ALA A 449 7.86 -20.19 -3.85
CA ALA A 449 7.95 -18.92 -4.57
C ALA A 449 7.95 -19.14 -6.10
N LEU A 450 7.89 -18.04 -6.84
CA LEU A 450 8.08 -18.07 -8.29
C LEU A 450 9.52 -18.47 -8.65
N THR A 451 9.73 -19.01 -9.84
CA THR A 451 11.07 -19.27 -10.35
C THR A 451 11.65 -17.97 -10.89
N ALA A 452 12.84 -17.56 -10.44
CA ALA A 452 13.51 -16.38 -10.97
C ALA A 452 14.49 -16.77 -12.08
N ILE A 453 14.31 -16.19 -13.27
CA ILE A 453 15.14 -16.40 -14.46
C ILE A 453 16.06 -15.20 -14.60
N VAL A 454 17.36 -15.41 -14.43
CA VAL A 454 18.38 -14.36 -14.55
C VAL A 454 19.02 -14.46 -15.92
N MET A 455 18.87 -13.42 -16.73
CA MET A 455 19.36 -13.39 -18.11
C MET A 455 20.00 -12.03 -18.43
N GLU A 456 20.70 -11.97 -19.55
CA GLU A 456 21.28 -10.76 -20.09
C GLU A 456 20.22 -9.67 -20.28
N TYR A 457 20.57 -8.45 -19.89
CA TYR A 457 19.74 -7.27 -20.15
C TYR A 457 20.12 -6.67 -21.50
N LEU A 458 19.25 -6.83 -22.51
CA LEU A 458 19.40 -6.19 -23.81
C LEU A 458 18.85 -4.77 -23.75
N GLN A 459 19.61 -3.74 -24.09
CA GLN A 459 19.04 -2.38 -24.03
C GLN A 459 17.94 -2.21 -25.09
N PRO A 460 16.74 -1.72 -24.73
CA PRO A 460 15.68 -1.49 -25.70
C PRO A 460 16.12 -0.48 -26.76
N LEU A 461 15.82 -0.76 -28.02
CA LEU A 461 16.19 0.09 -29.15
C LEU A 461 15.59 1.49 -28.97
N SER A 462 16.45 2.50 -29.00
CA SER A 462 16.08 3.92 -28.88
C SER A 462 15.60 4.46 -30.23
N THR A 463 14.47 3.99 -30.75
CA THR A 463 13.88 4.56 -31.98
C THR A 463 12.73 5.51 -31.61
N GLY A 464 12.88 6.80 -31.95
CA GLY A 464 11.78 7.78 -31.91
C GLY A 464 11.29 8.23 -30.53
N GLY A 465 12.10 8.12 -29.46
CA GLY A 465 11.79 8.70 -28.15
C GLY A 465 10.91 7.85 -27.23
N SER A 466 10.50 6.64 -27.65
CA SER A 466 9.87 5.65 -26.78
C SER A 466 10.71 4.37 -26.79
N SER A 467 11.61 4.23 -25.81
CA SER A 467 12.39 3.00 -25.62
C SER A 467 11.45 1.94 -25.05
N ARG A 468 10.99 1.01 -25.88
CA ARG A 468 10.09 -0.07 -25.48
C ARG A 468 10.63 -1.42 -25.90
N TRP A 469 10.56 -2.35 -24.97
CA TRP A 469 10.70 -3.76 -25.26
C TRP A 469 9.51 -4.24 -26.09
N SER A 470 9.76 -4.72 -27.30
CA SER A 470 8.75 -5.38 -28.13
C SER A 470 8.93 -6.90 -28.05
N THR A 471 7.83 -7.61 -27.84
CA THR A 471 7.82 -9.07 -27.99
C THR A 471 7.88 -9.41 -29.48
N LEU A 472 8.42 -10.59 -29.82
CA LEU A 472 8.37 -11.13 -31.19
C LEU A 472 6.94 -11.13 -31.75
N TYR A 473 5.95 -11.44 -30.91
CA TYR A 473 4.53 -11.39 -31.28
C TYR A 473 4.04 -9.98 -31.68
N ASN A 474 4.63 -8.93 -31.11
CA ASN A 474 4.30 -7.55 -31.49
C ASN A 474 5.10 -7.05 -32.69
N LEU A 475 6.18 -7.74 -33.10
CA LEU A 475 6.97 -7.34 -34.27
C LEU A 475 6.16 -7.42 -35.57
N GLU A 476 5.21 -8.34 -35.68
CA GLU A 476 4.30 -8.42 -36.84
C GLU A 476 3.44 -7.15 -37.03
N LYS A 477 3.26 -6.34 -35.97
CA LYS A 477 2.45 -5.12 -36.02
C LYS A 477 3.23 -3.87 -36.41
N TYR A 478 4.56 -3.97 -36.57
CA TYR A 478 5.40 -2.85 -36.99
C TYR A 478 5.74 -3.00 -38.48
N GLU A 479 5.12 -2.17 -39.32
CA GLU A 479 5.35 -2.13 -40.78
C GLU A 479 6.82 -1.79 -41.13
N ASP A 480 7.52 -1.08 -40.26
CA ASP A 480 8.87 -0.56 -40.50
C ASP A 480 10.02 -1.56 -40.21
N MET A 481 9.71 -2.82 -39.88
CA MET A 481 10.70 -3.84 -39.49
C MET A 481 10.86 -4.96 -40.53
N GLU A 482 10.58 -4.68 -41.81
CA GLU A 482 10.79 -5.59 -42.96
C GLU A 482 12.13 -6.37 -42.94
N PRO A 483 13.30 -5.79 -42.61
CA PRO A 483 14.56 -6.52 -42.62
C PRO A 483 14.63 -7.71 -41.64
N TYR A 484 13.74 -7.77 -40.65
CA TYR A 484 13.74 -8.81 -39.62
C TYR A 484 12.73 -9.93 -39.90
N LYS A 485 11.85 -9.77 -40.91
CA LYS A 485 10.90 -10.81 -41.32
C LYS A 485 11.58 -12.00 -42.01
N GLU A 486 12.78 -11.82 -42.58
CA GLU A 486 13.54 -12.92 -43.19
C GLU A 486 14.31 -13.78 -42.17
N ILE A 487 14.42 -13.32 -40.91
CA ILE A 487 15.15 -14.01 -39.83
C ILE A 487 14.22 -14.92 -39.01
N ILE A 488 12.91 -14.63 -39.01
CA ILE A 488 11.85 -15.42 -38.36
C ILE A 488 11.32 -16.45 -39.35
#